data_AF-A0A3D5R2X8-F1
#
_entry.id   AF-A0A3D5R2X8-F1
#
_cell.length_a   1.000
_cell.length_b   1.000
_cell.length_c   1.000
_cell.angle_alpha   90.00
_cell.angle_beta   90.00
_cell.angle_gamma   90.00
#
_symmetry.space_group_name_H-M   'P 1'
#
loop_
_entity.id
_entity.type
_entity.pdbx_description
1 polymer ?
#
loop_
_entity_poly.entity_id
_entity_poly.type
_entity_poly.pdbx_seq_one_letter_code
_entity_poly.pdbx_strand_id
1 'polypeptide(L)' 'GLAIFAQYMLGGAWGPYIVGAVSDGMGGGADGLSIAVMLCGVFGIVAGILFLVASRTYPEDLQKVKDEAILEE' A
#
# COMPACT_ATOMS: atom_id res chain seq x y z
N GLY A 1 -14.22 -3.62 -1.11
CA GLY A 1 -14.13 -2.91 0.19
C GLY A 1 -12.75 -3.00 0.81
N LEU A 2 -12.30 -4.21 1.16
CA LEU A 2 -11.08 -4.42 1.95
C LEU A 2 -9.78 -3.85 1.34
N ALA A 3 -9.62 -3.91 0.01
CA ALA A 3 -8.45 -3.32 -0.65
C ALA A 3 -8.37 -1.79 -0.47
N ILE A 4 -9.50 -1.10 -0.59
CA ILE A 4 -9.60 0.35 -0.37
C ILE A 4 -9.35 0.68 1.10
N PHE A 5 -9.92 -0.10 2.02
CA PHE A 5 -9.64 0.03 3.44
C PHE A 5 -8.16 -0.11 3.76
N ALA A 6 -7.49 -1.14 3.22
CA ALA A 6 -6.05 -1.35 3.41
C ALA A 6 -5.23 -0.19 2.82
N GLN A 7 -5.62 0.35 1.67
CA GLN A 7 -4.94 1.50 1.06
C GLN A 7 -5.03 2.75 1.95
N TYR A 8 -6.20 3.04 2.52
CA TYR A 8 -6.38 4.15 3.43
C TYR A 8 -5.67 3.93 4.77
N MET A 9 -5.79 2.73 5.36
CA MET A 9 -5.18 2.43 6.66
C MET A 9 -3.66 2.33 6.59
N LEU A 10 -3.12 1.57 5.64
CA LEU A 10 -1.68 1.30 5.58
C LEU A 10 -0.94 2.41 4.82
N GLY A 11 -1.55 2.95 3.76
CA GLY A 11 -0.95 4.01 2.96
C GLY A 11 -1.30 5.39 3.51
N GLY A 12 -2.58 5.73 3.54
CA GLY A 12 -3.05 7.08 3.87
C GLY A 12 -2.78 7.49 5.32
N ALA A 13 -3.08 6.63 6.28
CA ALA A 13 -2.99 6.98 7.70
C ALA A 13 -1.56 6.91 8.24
N TRP A 14 -0.72 6.00 7.74
CA TRP A 14 0.64 5.78 8.24
C TRP A 14 1.73 6.40 7.36
N GLY A 15 1.49 6.56 6.07
CA GLY A 15 2.45 7.08 5.10
C GLY A 15 3.08 8.42 5.52
N PRO A 16 2.29 9.45 5.86
CA PRO A 16 2.83 10.75 6.27
C PRO A 16 3.73 10.68 7.51
N TYR A 17 3.41 9.83 8.50
CA TYR A 17 4.23 9.67 9.70
C TYR A 17 5.58 9.02 9.39
N ILE A 18 5.58 8.00 8.53
CA ILE A 18 6.82 7.33 8.10
C ILE A 18 7.70 8.29 7.31
N VAL A 19 7.12 9.03 6.35
CA VAL A 19 7.85 10.03 5.55
C VAL A 19 8.40 11.15 6.43
N GLY A 20 7.61 11.63 7.40
CA GLY A 20 8.05 12.63 8.38
C GLY A 20 9.24 12.13 9.21
N ALA A 21 9.14 10.93 9.78
CA ALA A 21 10.23 10.34 10.57
C ALA A 21 11.52 10.13 9.76
N VAL A 22 11.42 9.71 8.50
CA VAL A 22 12.57 9.58 7.60
C VAL A 22 13.17 10.94 7.28
N SER A 23 12.34 11.93 6.94
CA SER A 23 12.78 13.31 6.67
C SER A 23 13.53 13.90 7.87
N ASP A 24 12.97 13.79 9.07
CA ASP A 24 13.56 14.31 10.31
C ASP A 24 14.90 13.62 10.62
N GLY A 25 14.99 12.30 10.37
CA GLY A 25 16.23 11.54 10.51
C GLY A 25 17.33 11.94 9.51
N MET A 26 16.97 12.56 8.39
CA MET A 26 17.90 13.02 7.35
C MET A 26 18.33 14.49 7.52
N GLY A 27 18.02 15.11 8.65
CA GLY A 27 18.33 16.52 8.94
C GLY A 27 17.15 17.47 8.75
N GLY A 28 15.98 16.96 8.35
CA GLY A 28 14.74 17.72 8.23
C GLY A 28 14.76 18.78 7.11
N GLY A 29 13.80 19.71 7.21
CA GLY A 29 13.68 20.82 6.26
C GLY A 29 13.30 20.40 4.84
N ALA A 30 13.49 21.31 3.88
CA ALA A 30 13.11 21.10 2.49
C ALA A 30 13.92 19.98 1.82
N ASP A 31 15.21 19.86 2.15
CA ASP A 31 16.11 18.88 1.55
C ASP A 31 15.84 17.46 2.08
N GLY A 32 15.69 17.30 3.41
CA GLY A 32 15.33 16.03 4.04
C GLY A 32 13.95 15.54 3.57
N LEU A 33 12.98 16.45 3.47
CA LEU A 33 11.65 16.12 2.97
C LEU A 33 11.68 15.72 1.48
N SER A 34 12.45 16.44 0.66
CA SER A 34 12.57 16.13 -0.78
C SER A 34 13.12 14.72 -0.99
N ILE A 35 14.14 14.32 -0.24
CA ILE A 35 14.71 12.97 -0.33
C ILE A 35 13.71 11.92 0.20
N ALA A 36 13.05 12.18 1.33
CA ALA A 36 12.04 11.28 1.88
C ALA A 36 10.87 11.05 0.89
N VAL A 37 10.43 12.09 0.18
CA VAL A 37 9.38 11.98 -0.85
C VAL A 37 9.88 11.23 -2.09
N MET A 38 11.13 11.43 -2.52
CA MET A 38 11.69 10.63 -3.63
C MET A 38 11.72 9.14 -3.30
N LEU A 39 11.99 8.77 -2.04
CA LEU A 39 11.95 7.39 -1.58
C LEU A 39 10.55 6.75 -1.67
N CYS A 40 9.47 7.54 -1.63
CA CYS A 40 8.10 7.03 -1.86
C CYS A 40 7.96 6.33 -3.22
N GLY A 41 8.75 6.72 -4.23
CA GLY A 41 8.76 6.07 -5.55
C GLY A 41 9.12 4.58 -5.48
N VAL A 42 10.01 4.19 -4.56
CA VAL A 42 10.41 2.78 -4.34
C VAL A 42 9.21 1.95 -3.87
N PHE A 43 8.37 2.51 -3.00
CA PHE A 43 7.15 1.83 -2.53
C PHE A 43 6.14 1.60 -3.66
N GLY A 44 6.11 2.47 -4.68
CA GLY A 44 5.31 2.25 -5.88
C GLY A 44 5.76 1.02 -6.68
N ILE A 45 7.07 0.80 -6.79
CA ILE A 45 7.64 -0.40 -7.43
C ILE A 45 7.30 -1.65 -6.62
N VAL A 46 7.49 -1.61 -5.30
CA VAL A 46 7.14 -2.71 -4.40
C VAL A 46 5.66 -3.06 -4.49
N ALA A 47 4.77 -2.04 -4.49
CA ALA A 47 3.34 -2.24 -4.65
C ALA A 47 2.99 -2.89 -5.99
N GLY A 48 3.64 -2.47 -7.08
CA GLY A 48 3.47 -3.08 -8.40
C GLY A 48 3.88 -4.56 -8.44
N ILE A 49 4.99 -4.92 -7.78
CA ILE A 49 5.44 -6.31 -7.65
C ILE A 49 4.43 -7.13 -6.84
N LEU A 50 3.97 -6.60 -5.70
CA LEU A 50 2.97 -7.27 -4.87
C LEU A 50 1.65 -7.48 -5.62
N PHE A 51 1.22 -6.49 -6.40
CA PHE A 51 0.03 -6.61 -7.25
C PHE A 51 0.21 -7.70 -8.31
N LEU A 52 1.37 -7.75 -8.96
CA LEU A 52 1.67 -8.80 -9.94
C LEU A 52 1.65 -10.18 -9.31
N VAL A 53 2.24 -10.34 -8.12
CA VAL A 53 2.19 -11.61 -7.36
C VAL A 53 0.75 -11.98 -7.01
N ALA A 54 -0.03 -11.05 -6.46
CA ALA A 54 -1.43 -11.30 -6.09
C ALA A 54 -2.31 -11.64 -7.30
N SER A 55 -2.09 -11.00 -8.45
CA SER A 55 -2.86 -11.28 -9.68
C SER A 55 -2.71 -12.72 -10.16
N ARG A 56 -1.60 -13.41 -9.83
CA ARG A 56 -1.38 -14.80 -10.23
C ARG A 56 -2.26 -15.79 -9.48
N THR A 57 -2.58 -15.51 -8.21
CA THR A 57 -3.44 -16.37 -7.39
C THR A 57 -4.91 -16.00 -7.50
N TYR A 58 -5.24 -14.87 -8.14
CA TYR A 58 -6.60 -14.39 -8.28
C TYR A 58 -7.60 -15.43 -8.83
N PRO A 59 -7.28 -16.25 -9.86
CA PRO A 59 -8.23 -17.27 -10.34
C PRO A 59 -8.56 -18.35 -9.29
N GLU A 60 -7.58 -18.76 -8.49
CA GLU A 60 -7.76 -19.76 -7.43
C GLU A 60 -8.50 -19.15 -6.24
N ASP A 61 -8.18 -17.91 -5.89
CA ASP A 61 -8.84 -17.21 -4.79
C ASP A 61 -10.30 -16.90 -5.13
N LEU A 62 -10.61 -16.56 -6.38
CA LEU A 62 -11.98 -16.38 -6.86
C LEU A 62 -12.81 -17.66 -6.81
N GLN A 63 -12.19 -18.83 -6.98
CA GLN A 63 -12.88 -20.11 -6.81
C GLN A 63 -13.22 -20.40 -5.35
N LYS A 64 -12.37 -20.01 -4.40
CA LYS A 64 -12.60 -20.24 -2.96
C LYS A 64 -13.76 -19.41 -2.41
N VAL A 65 -13.95 -18.19 -2.91
CA VAL A 65 -15.05 -17.30 -2.49
C VAL A 65 -16.30 -17.42 -3.37
N LYS A 66 -16.30 -18.31 -4.37
CA LYS A 66 -17.41 -18.46 -5.33
C LYS A 66 -18.74 -18.81 -4.65
N ASP A 67 -18.67 -19.53 -3.54
CA ASP A 67 -19.84 -19.98 -2.77
C ASP A 67 -20.13 -19.12 -1.53
N GLU A 68 -19.29 -18.12 -1.23
CA GLU A 68 -19.48 -17.21 -0.10
C GLU A 68 -20.43 -16.03 -0.41
N ALA A 69 -20.82 -15.85 -1.68
CA ALA A 69 -21.65 -14.73 -2.14
C ALA A 69 -23.14 -15.07 -2.36
N ILE A 70 -23.71 -16.04 -1.61
CA ILE A 70 -25.17 -16.29 -1.57
C ILE A 70 -25.69 -16.14 -0.13
N LEU A 71 -25.42 -15.01 0.51
CA LEU A 71 -26.15 -14.55 1.70
C LEU A 71 -26.20 -13.01 1.67
N GLU A 72 -26.76 -12.45 0.59
CA GLU A 72 -27.36 -11.12 0.64
C GLU A 72 -28.88 -11.35 0.77
N GLU A 73 -29.40 -11.18 1.99
CA GLU A 73 -30.83 -10.95 2.27
C GLU A 73 -31.01 -9.47 2.65
#